data_AF-A0A353MIG2-F1
#
_entry.id   AF-A0A353MIG2-F1
#
_cell.length_a   1.000
_cell.length_b   1.000
_cell.length_c   1.000
_cell.angle_alpha   90.00
_cell.angle_beta   90.00
_cell.angle_gamma   90.00
#
_symmetry.space_group_name_H-M   'P 1'
#
loop_
_entity.id
_entity.type
_entity.pdbx_description
1 polymer ?
#
loop_
_entity_poly.entity_id
_entity_poly.type
_entity_poly.pdbx_seq_one_letter_code
_entity_poly.pdbx_strand_id
1 'polypeptide(L)'
;MIQLSIDLTGKDATVISTCYRVHSGMRGLDIYKDAPQQLATDRVKERIDNYQHHFEGGATGNHASIAERNLARKEVTELFKKIVRFLEIIATEADIPALILAGFIVRKSSAKKKNTVVQPA
;
A
#
# COMPACT_ATOMS: atom_id res chain seq x y z
N MET A 1 -16.59 -8.24 0.40
CA MET A 1 -15.51 -7.48 -0.26
C MET A 1 -14.44 -7.20 0.79
N ILE A 2 -13.19 -7.50 0.48
CA ILE A 2 -12.06 -7.25 1.36
C ILE A 2 -11.63 -5.80 1.17
N GLN A 3 -11.48 -5.06 2.26
CA GLN A 3 -10.88 -3.73 2.23
C GLN A 3 -9.44 -3.83 2.74
N LEU A 4 -8.52 -3.26 1.99
CA LEU A 4 -7.09 -3.27 2.30
C LEU A 4 -6.59 -1.84 2.50
N SER A 5 -5.66 -1.67 3.43
CA SER A 5 -4.93 -0.41 3.56
C SER A 5 -3.51 -0.65 4.06
N ILE A 6 -2.68 0.39 3.91
CA ILE A 6 -1.31 0.43 4.42
C ILE A 6 -1.16 1.76 5.15
N ASP A 7 -0.48 1.77 6.29
CA ASP A 7 -0.17 3.00 7.00
C ASP A 7 1.06 3.69 6.40
N LEU A 8 0.79 4.65 5.51
CA LEU A 8 1.81 5.51 4.88
C LEU A 8 1.81 6.92 5.49
N THR A 9 1.38 7.04 6.74
CA THR A 9 1.34 8.32 7.48
C THR A 9 2.58 8.49 8.37
N GLY A 10 2.78 9.70 8.88
CA GLY A 10 3.87 10.00 9.81
C GLY A 10 5.20 10.38 9.14
N LYS A 11 6.29 10.12 9.87
CA LYS A 11 7.67 10.52 9.51
C LYS A 11 8.17 9.70 8.32
N ASP A 12 8.99 10.31 7.47
CA ASP A 12 9.48 9.69 6.24
C ASP A 12 10.16 8.33 6.48
N ALA A 13 11.03 8.24 7.49
CA ALA A 13 11.68 6.98 7.88
C ALA A 13 10.68 5.86 8.22
N THR A 14 9.57 6.19 8.88
CA THR A 14 8.51 5.22 9.19
C THR A 14 7.80 4.77 7.92
N VAL A 15 7.44 5.71 7.04
CA VAL A 15 6.79 5.41 5.76
C VAL A 15 7.66 4.50 4.90
N ILE A 16 8.96 4.82 4.78
CA ILE A 16 9.94 4.03 4.03
C ILE A 16 10.04 2.62 4.60
N SER A 17 10.17 2.49 5.92
CA SER A 17 10.23 1.18 6.60
C SER A 17 8.97 0.36 6.33
N THR A 18 7.78 0.97 6.40
CA THR A 18 6.52 0.32 6.02
C THR A 18 6.53 -0.13 4.56
N CYS A 19 6.98 0.73 3.64
CA CYS A 19 7.07 0.39 2.21
C CYS A 19 7.95 -0.83 1.96
N TYR A 20 9.14 -0.91 2.57
CA TYR A 20 10.02 -2.07 2.42
C TYR A 20 9.44 -3.33 3.03
N ARG A 21 8.80 -3.22 4.21
CA ARG A 21 8.11 -4.35 4.83
C ARG A 21 7.03 -4.92 3.91
N VAL A 22 6.18 -4.05 3.37
CA VAL A 22 5.09 -4.46 2.47
C VAL A 22 5.64 -5.03 1.16
N HIS A 23 6.65 -4.37 0.58
CA HIS A 23 7.33 -4.87 -0.62
C HIS A 23 7.90 -6.28 -0.41
N SER A 24 8.58 -6.53 0.70
CA SER A 24 9.10 -7.86 1.05
C SER A 24 7.98 -8.87 1.20
N GLY A 25 6.86 -8.49 1.83
CA GLY A 25 5.69 -9.34 1.99
C GLY A 25 5.04 -9.72 0.66
N MET A 26 4.91 -8.75 -0.25
CA MET A 26 4.34 -8.95 -1.59
C MET A 26 5.10 -9.99 -2.42
N ARG A 27 6.42 -10.13 -2.23
CA ARG A 27 7.22 -11.16 -2.93
C ARG A 27 6.78 -12.59 -2.62
N GLY A 28 6.18 -12.80 -1.45
CA GLY A 28 5.66 -14.10 -1.02
C GLY A 28 4.19 -14.32 -1.37
N LEU A 29 3.50 -13.35 -1.96
CA LEU A 29 2.09 -13.47 -2.32
C LEU A 29 1.95 -14.09 -3.71
N ASP A 30 1.40 -15.30 -3.78
CA ASP A 30 1.12 -15.96 -5.05
C ASP A 30 0.20 -15.15 -5.95
N ILE A 31 -0.83 -14.51 -5.37
CA ILE A 31 -1.76 -13.62 -6.07
C ILE A 31 -1.10 -12.39 -6.69
N TYR A 32 0.13 -12.06 -6.29
CA TYR A 32 0.85 -10.90 -6.80
C TYR A 32 1.83 -11.24 -7.93
N LYS A 33 2.07 -12.52 -8.22
CA LYS A 33 3.02 -12.95 -9.26
C LYS A 33 2.61 -12.48 -10.66
N ASP A 34 1.31 -12.43 -10.91
CA ASP A 34 0.73 -11.97 -12.19
C ASP A 34 0.35 -10.48 -12.17
N ALA A 35 0.95 -9.70 -11.26
CA ALA A 35 0.73 -8.26 -11.22
C ALA A 35 1.13 -7.61 -12.55
N PRO A 36 0.37 -6.62 -13.04
CA PRO A 36 0.72 -5.87 -14.23
C PRO A 36 2.13 -5.26 -14.13
N GLN A 37 2.83 -5.12 -15.25
CA GLN A 37 4.23 -4.66 -15.27
C GLN A 37 4.47 -3.34 -14.53
N GLN A 38 3.50 -2.41 -14.55
CA GLN A 38 3.57 -1.15 -13.80
C GLN A 38 3.53 -1.30 -12.28
N LEU A 39 3.04 -2.44 -11.78
CA LEU A 39 3.00 -2.84 -10.37
C LEU A 39 4.03 -3.95 -10.07
N ALA A 40 4.87 -4.34 -11.03
CA ALA A 40 5.86 -5.38 -10.80
C ALA A 40 6.75 -5.05 -9.59
N THR A 41 7.10 -6.07 -8.81
CA THR A 41 7.89 -5.95 -7.58
C THR A 41 9.17 -5.12 -7.75
N ASP A 42 9.83 -5.22 -8.90
CA ASP A 42 11.05 -4.46 -9.20
C ASP A 42 10.78 -2.97 -9.37
N ARG A 43 9.67 -2.61 -10.03
CA ARG A 43 9.23 -1.20 -10.17
C ARG A 43 8.81 -0.61 -8.84
N VAL A 44 8.19 -1.41 -7.97
CA VAL A 44 7.87 -1.00 -6.60
C VAL A 44 9.14 -0.72 -5.83
N LYS A 45 10.14 -1.60 -5.91
CA LYS A 45 11.45 -1.38 -5.28
C LYS A 45 12.12 -0.11 -5.78
N GLU A 46 12.19 0.10 -7.09
CA GLU A 46 12.78 1.29 -7.71
C GLU A 46 12.19 2.59 -7.14
N ARG A 47 10.86 2.63 -6.96
CA ARG A 47 10.19 3.81 -6.39
C ARG A 47 10.47 4.01 -4.90
N ILE A 48 10.57 2.93 -4.13
CA ILE A 48 10.96 3.00 -2.71
C ILE A 48 12.40 3.48 -2.58
N ASP A 49 13.31 2.94 -3.40
CA ASP A 49 14.72 3.32 -3.42
C ASP A 49 14.89 4.80 -3.81
N ASN A 50 14.13 5.29 -4.80
CA ASN A 50 14.12 6.71 -5.18
C ASN A 50 13.66 7.60 -4.01
N TYR A 51 12.62 7.18 -3.29
CA TYR A 51 12.15 7.92 -2.12
C TYR A 51 13.19 7.92 -0.99
N GLN A 52 13.85 6.79 -0.73
CA GLN A 52 14.97 6.71 0.23
C GLN A 52 16.10 7.66 -0.16
N HIS A 53 16.49 7.66 -1.43
CA HIS A 53 17.56 8.53 -1.93
C HIS A 53 17.28 10.01 -1.68
N HIS A 54 16.07 10.48 -2.02
CA HIS A 54 15.70 11.88 -1.75
C HIS A 54 15.48 12.18 -0.27
N PHE A 55 15.09 11.20 0.54
CA PHE A 55 15.02 11.35 1.99
C PHE A 55 16.42 11.59 2.59
N GLU A 56 17.41 10.80 2.17
CA GLU A 56 18.81 10.96 2.59
C GLU A 56 19.41 12.28 2.08
N GLY A 57 19.17 12.63 0.82
CA GLY A 57 19.64 13.89 0.22
C GLY A 57 18.96 15.14 0.80
N GLY A 58 17.72 15.00 1.29
CA GLY A 58 16.95 16.06 1.95
C GLY A 58 17.52 16.52 3.29
N ALA A 59 18.48 15.77 3.88
CA ALA A 59 19.19 16.18 5.08
C ALA A 59 20.03 17.46 4.89
N THR A 60 20.29 17.85 3.65
CA THR A 60 20.98 19.10 3.28
C THR A 60 20.15 20.37 3.54
N GLY A 61 18.83 20.24 3.72
CA GLY A 61 17.94 21.36 4.05
C GLY A 61 17.58 22.29 2.89
N ASN A 62 18.00 22.00 1.65
CA ASN A 62 17.66 22.80 0.49
C ASN A 62 16.16 22.63 0.12
N HIS A 63 15.48 23.73 -0.19
CA HIS A 63 14.08 23.74 -0.64
C HIS A 63 13.83 22.83 -1.86
N ALA A 64 14.77 22.77 -2.80
CA ALA A 64 14.66 21.88 -3.97
C ALA A 64 14.63 20.40 -3.54
N SER A 65 15.55 19.99 -2.66
CA SER A 65 15.63 18.62 -2.16
C SER A 65 14.40 18.23 -1.32
N ILE A 66 13.83 19.17 -0.56
CA ILE A 66 12.57 18.96 0.16
C ILE A 66 11.41 18.73 -0.82
N ALA A 67 11.34 19.51 -1.90
CA ALA A 67 10.30 19.36 -2.92
C ALA A 67 10.40 18.01 -3.64
N GLU A 68 11.61 17.58 -4.01
CA GLU A 68 11.87 16.27 -4.62
C GLU A 68 11.48 15.12 -3.70
N ARG A 69 11.87 15.18 -2.42
CA ARG A 69 11.46 14.19 -1.42
C ARG A 69 9.94 14.09 -1.30
N ASN A 70 9.25 15.23 -1.23
CA ASN A 70 7.79 15.26 -1.12
C ASN A 70 7.11 14.70 -2.39
N LEU A 71 7.66 14.97 -3.57
CA LEU A 71 7.21 14.39 -4.83
C LEU A 71 7.39 12.87 -4.83
N ALA A 72 8.58 12.38 -4.49
CA ALA A 72 8.87 10.95 -4.39
C ALA A 72 7.95 10.23 -3.38
N ARG A 73 7.68 10.85 -2.22
CA ARG A 73 6.71 10.35 -1.23
C ARG A 73 5.31 10.21 -1.84
N LYS A 74 4.86 11.21 -2.60
CA LYS A 74 3.55 11.19 -3.26
C LYS A 74 3.48 10.08 -4.30
N GLU A 75 4.51 9.91 -5.12
CA GLU A 75 4.57 8.86 -6.14
C GLU A 75 4.51 7.45 -5.54
N VAL A 76 5.31 7.18 -4.50
CA VAL A 76 5.28 5.91 -3.75
C VAL A 76 3.90 5.68 -3.16
N THR A 77 3.30 6.70 -2.55
CA THR A 77 1.97 6.58 -1.94
C THR A 77 0.90 6.24 -2.98
N GLU A 78 0.91 6.91 -4.13
CA GLU A 78 -0.03 6.61 -5.23
C GLU A 78 0.20 5.23 -5.82
N LEU A 79 1.45 4.77 -5.91
CA LEU A 79 1.75 3.40 -6.34
C LEU A 79 1.17 2.38 -5.38
N PHE A 80 1.40 2.52 -4.07
CA PHE A 80 0.84 1.62 -3.07
C PHE A 80 -0.70 1.64 -3.03
N LYS A 81 -1.33 2.79 -3.29
CA LYS A 81 -2.80 2.84 -3.47
C LYS A 81 -3.27 2.02 -4.66
N LYS A 82 -2.54 2.03 -5.78
CA LYS A 82 -2.86 1.19 -6.95
C LYS A 82 -2.68 -0.30 -6.63
N ILE A 83 -1.64 -0.65 -5.89
CA ILE A 83 -1.38 -2.03 -5.41
C ILE A 83 -2.52 -2.51 -4.51
N VAL A 84 -2.92 -1.68 -3.54
CA VAL A 84 -4.05 -1.96 -2.64
C VAL A 84 -5.31 -2.23 -3.45
N ARG A 85 -5.67 -1.34 -4.39
CA ARG A 85 -6.85 -1.52 -5.25
C ARG A 85 -6.79 -2.78 -6.10
N PHE A 86 -5.62 -3.09 -6.65
CA PHE A 86 -5.41 -4.32 -7.42
C PHE A 86 -5.68 -5.55 -6.55
N LEU A 87 -5.07 -5.60 -5.36
CA LEU A 87 -5.27 -6.70 -4.41
C LEU A 87 -6.72 -6.80 -3.92
N GLU A 88 -7.42 -5.69 -3.69
CA GLU A 88 -8.85 -5.71 -3.32
C GLU A 88 -9.75 -6.32 -4.39
N ILE A 89 -9.36 -6.26 -5.67
CA ILE A 89 -10.12 -6.83 -6.79
C ILE A 89 -9.88 -8.35 -6.90
N ILE A 90 -8.66 -8.82 -6.67
CA ILE A 90 -8.27 -10.21 -6.93
C ILE A 90 -8.25 -11.09 -5.67
N ALA A 91 -8.06 -10.51 -4.48
CA ALA A 91 -7.89 -11.28 -3.27
C ALA A 91 -9.19 -11.94 -2.81
N THR A 92 -9.06 -13.17 -2.36
CA THR A 92 -10.14 -13.95 -1.77
C THR A 92 -10.00 -14.01 -0.25
N GLU A 93 -11.01 -14.54 0.44
CA GLU A 93 -10.94 -14.69 1.91
C GLU A 93 -9.81 -15.61 2.37
N ALA A 94 -9.37 -16.54 1.51
CA ALA A 94 -8.25 -17.44 1.79
C ALA A 94 -6.90 -16.70 1.82
N ASP A 95 -6.79 -15.56 1.13
CA ASP A 95 -5.54 -14.78 1.03
C ASP A 95 -5.35 -13.83 2.22
N ILE A 96 -6.38 -13.64 3.07
CA ILE A 96 -6.34 -12.71 4.20
C ILE A 96 -5.14 -12.96 5.13
N PRO A 97 -4.83 -14.19 5.56
CA PRO A 97 -3.67 -14.43 6.41
C PRO A 97 -2.36 -14.00 5.74
N ALA A 98 -2.20 -14.30 4.45
CA ALA A 98 -1.00 -13.94 3.70
C ALA A 98 -0.87 -12.41 3.53
N LEU A 99 -1.99 -11.71 3.28
CA LEU A 99 -2.03 -10.24 3.20
C LEU A 99 -1.67 -9.57 4.53
N ILE A 100 -2.16 -10.09 5.66
CA ILE A 100 -1.79 -9.59 6.99
C ILE A 100 -0.30 -9.80 7.26
N LEU A 101 0.23 -10.99 6.95
CA LEU A 101 1.65 -11.29 7.09
C LEU A 101 2.52 -10.40 6.19
N ALA A 102 2.03 -10.08 4.99
CA ALA A 102 2.66 -9.14 4.08
C ALA A 102 2.60 -7.67 4.56
N GLY A 103 1.90 -7.37 5.66
CA GLY A 103 1.87 -6.03 6.25
C GLY A 103 0.68 -5.18 5.83
N PHE A 104 -0.32 -5.74 5.15
CA PHE A 104 -1.57 -5.05 4.86
C PHE A 104 -2.50 -5.06 6.08
N ILE A 105 -3.22 -3.96 6.26
CA ILE A 105 -4.33 -3.87 7.20
C ILE A 105 -5.58 -4.33 6.46
N VAL A 106 -6.17 -5.42 6.93
CA VAL A 106 -7.37 -6.02 6.31
C VAL A 106 -8.60 -5.69 7.13
N ARG A 107 -9.65 -5.16 6.49
CA ARG A 107 -10.99 -5.03 7.07
C ARG A 107 -11.96 -5.83 6.22
N LYS A 108 -12.66 -6.79 6.83
CA LYS A 108 -13.84 -7.38 6.19
C LYS A 108 -14.94 -6.32 6.19
N SER A 109 -15.48 -5.96 5.02
CA SER A 109 -16.70 -5.15 5.00
C SER A 109 -17.82 -6.01 5.59
N SER A 110 -18.14 -5.83 6.87
CA SER A 110 -19.42 -6.29 7.38
C SER A 110 -20.48 -5.54 6.58
N ALA A 111 -21.12 -6.22 5.63
CA ALA A 111 -22.29 -5.66 4.98
C ALA A 111 -23.23 -5.25 6.10
N LYS A 112 -23.47 -3.94 6.28
CA LYS A 112 -24.52 -3.45 7.16
C LYS A 112 -25.78 -4.21 6.72
N LYS A 113 -26.26 -5.16 7.53
CA LYS A 113 -27.62 -5.66 7.39
C LYS A 113 -28.50 -4.42 7.48
N LYS A 114 -29.02 -3.96 6.33
CA LYS A 114 -30.17 -3.07 6.34
C LYS A 114 -31.26 -3.87 7.04
N ASN A 115 -31.54 -3.55 8.31
CA ASN A 115 -32.77 -3.96 8.94
C ASN A 115 -33.88 -3.30 8.13
N THR A 116 -34.43 -4.03 7.17
CA THR A 116 -35.73 -3.72 6.60
C THR A 116 -36.72 -3.87 7.74
N VAL A 117 -37.06 -2.75 8.38
CA VAL A 117 -38.22 -2.67 9.26
C VAL A 117 -39.42 -2.79 8.34
N VAL A 118 -39.98 -3.99 8.23
CA VAL A 118 -41.30 -4.17 7.63
C VAL A 118 -42.28 -3.62 8.66
N GLN A 119 -42.76 -2.41 8.46
CA GLN A 119 -43.95 -1.91 9.18
C GLN A 119 -45.16 -2.70 8.67
N PRO A 120 -45.95 -3.34 9.55
CA PRO A 120 -47.25 -3.86 9.17
C PRO A 120 -48.24 -2.70 9.07
N ALA A 121 -49.03 -2.68 8.00
CA ALA A 121 -50.29 -1.94 7.90
C ALA A 121 -51.37 -2.94 7.47
#